data_AF-A0A933UIT5-F1
#
_entry.id   AF-A0A933UIT5-F1
#
_cell.length_a   1.000
_cell.length_b   1.000
_cell.length_c   1.000
_cell.angle_alpha   90.00
_cell.angle_beta   90.00
_cell.angle_gamma   90.00
#
_symmetry.space_group_name_H-M   'P 1'
#
loop_
_entity.id
_entity.type
_entity.pdbx_description
1 polymer ?
#
loop_
_entity_poly.entity_id
_entity_poly.type
_entity_poly.pdbx_seq_one_letter_code
_entity_poly.pdbx_strand_id
1 'polypeptide(L)'
;MFVLCWGVLAAASVAASAPDLSEKEQTAARKLYVAKCAKCHRFYEPTNYTEPNWQAWMGKMSRKSKLKPEQENLLTRFLNAYRAGQVSAPR
;
A
#
# COMPACT_ATOMS: atom_id res chain seq x y z
N MET A 1 47.75 8.37 22.98
CA MET A 1 46.55 8.21 23.81
C MET A 1 45.43 7.74 22.89
N PHE A 2 45.05 6.47 22.98
CA PHE A 2 43.89 5.85 22.31
C PHE A 2 42.58 6.43 22.86
N VAL A 3 41.46 6.23 22.13
CA VAL A 3 40.03 6.25 22.53
C VAL A 3 39.22 7.22 21.66
N LEU A 4 38.14 6.88 20.96
CA LEU A 4 37.48 5.64 20.55
C LEU A 4 36.47 6.08 19.46
N CYS A 5 36.48 5.43 18.31
CA CYS A 5 35.33 5.39 17.39
C CYS A 5 34.11 4.88 18.17
N TRP A 6 33.01 5.64 18.24
CA TRP A 6 31.64 5.18 18.53
C TRP A 6 30.72 6.19 17.83
N GLY A 7 29.80 5.85 16.94
CA GLY A 7 29.29 4.58 16.47
C GLY A 7 28.02 4.98 15.72
N VAL A 8 28.10 5.09 14.40
CA VAL A 8 26.91 5.37 13.58
C VAL A 8 26.11 4.09 13.54
N LEU A 9 25.09 3.96 14.41
CA LEU A 9 24.08 2.92 14.24
C LEU A 9 23.25 3.28 13.00
N ALA A 10 23.61 2.70 11.87
CA ALA A 10 22.76 2.64 10.70
C ALA A 10 21.52 1.83 11.04
N ALA A 11 20.36 2.50 11.14
CA ALA A 11 19.08 1.82 11.24
C ALA A 11 18.81 1.11 9.91
N ALA A 12 18.99 -0.20 9.87
CA ALA A 12 18.57 -1.03 8.76
C ALA A 12 17.03 -1.03 8.70
N SER A 13 16.48 -0.30 7.73
CA SER A 13 15.06 -0.36 7.39
C SER A 13 14.76 -1.75 6.83
N VAL A 14 14.13 -2.59 7.65
CA VAL A 14 13.47 -3.83 7.19
C VAL A 14 12.31 -3.39 6.29
N ALA A 15 12.57 -3.31 4.99
CA ALA A 15 11.51 -3.27 4.01
C ALA A 15 10.77 -4.60 4.14
N ALA A 16 9.60 -4.58 4.78
CA ALA A 16 8.71 -5.72 4.81
C ALA A 16 8.38 -6.08 3.36
N SER A 17 8.93 -7.19 2.88
CA SER A 17 8.65 -7.70 1.54
C SER A 17 7.17 -8.01 1.45
N ALA A 18 6.38 -7.08 0.89
CA ALA A 18 5.02 -7.38 0.51
C ALA A 18 5.03 -8.61 -0.41
N PRO A 19 4.08 -9.55 -0.28
CA PRO A 19 4.03 -10.72 -1.15
C PRO A 19 3.97 -10.27 -2.61
N ASP A 20 4.86 -10.83 -3.42
CA ASP A 20 4.94 -10.56 -4.85
C ASP A 20 3.57 -10.86 -5.49
N LEU A 21 2.91 -9.81 -6.00
CA LEU A 21 1.62 -9.93 -6.66
C LEU A 21 1.88 -10.38 -8.09
N SER A 22 1.30 -11.52 -8.48
CA SER A 22 1.36 -11.95 -9.88
C SER A 22 0.78 -10.88 -10.81
N GLU A 23 1.22 -10.85 -12.07
CA GLU A 23 0.70 -9.90 -13.06
C GLU A 23 -0.84 -9.97 -13.20
N LYS A 24 -1.40 -11.18 -13.05
CA LYS A 24 -2.84 -11.41 -13.04
C LYS A 24 -3.51 -10.73 -11.84
N GLU A 25 -2.94 -10.86 -10.64
CA GLU A 25 -3.44 -10.19 -9.43
C GLU A 25 -3.32 -8.67 -9.55
N GLN A 26 -2.20 -8.15 -10.04
CA GLN A 26 -2.03 -6.71 -10.26
C GLN A 26 -3.08 -6.16 -11.24
N THR A 27 -3.35 -6.89 -12.32
CA THR A 27 -4.37 -6.51 -13.31
C THR A 27 -5.79 -6.57 -12.72
N ALA A 28 -6.09 -7.60 -11.93
CA ALA A 28 -7.36 -7.70 -11.23
C ALA A 28 -7.53 -6.57 -10.19
N ALA A 29 -6.47 -6.25 -9.45
CA ALA A 29 -6.46 -5.18 -8.46
C ALA A 29 -6.64 -3.79 -9.09
N ARG A 30 -6.00 -3.51 -10.23
CA ARG A 30 -6.22 -2.26 -11.00
C ARG A 30 -7.68 -2.12 -11.42
N LYS A 31 -8.27 -3.16 -12.02
CA LYS A 31 -9.68 -3.17 -12.41
C LYS A 31 -10.60 -2.94 -11.20
N LEU A 32 -10.30 -3.60 -10.08
CA LEU A 32 -11.05 -3.45 -8.84
C LEU A 32 -10.95 -2.02 -8.28
N TYR A 33 -9.74 -1.44 -8.25
CA TYR A 33 -9.49 -0.08 -7.78
C TYR A 33 -10.31 0.94 -8.57
N VAL A 34 -10.25 0.87 -9.90
CA VAL A 34 -11.02 1.79 -10.76
C VAL A 34 -12.53 1.60 -10.55
N ALA A 35 -13.01 0.35 -10.56
CA ALA A 35 -14.44 0.06 -10.44
C ALA A 35 -15.04 0.44 -9.08
N LYS A 36 -14.25 0.38 -7.99
CA LYS A 36 -14.75 0.58 -6.62
C LYS A 36 -14.40 1.95 -6.05
N CYS A 37 -13.19 2.45 -6.30
CA CYS A 37 -12.68 3.67 -5.66
C CYS A 37 -12.99 4.94 -6.45
N ALA A 38 -13.21 4.87 -7.78
CA ALA A 38 -13.59 6.04 -8.59
C ALA A 38 -15.10 6.35 -8.57
N LYS A 39 -15.91 5.46 -7.98
CA LYS A 39 -17.37 5.51 -8.11
C LYS A 39 -18.00 6.76 -7.46
N CYS A 40 -17.39 7.27 -6.40
CA CYS A 40 -17.99 8.32 -5.57
C CYS A 40 -17.20 9.63 -5.52
N HIS A 41 -15.93 9.63 -5.92
CA HIS A 41 -15.03 10.77 -5.92
C HIS A 41 -13.77 10.44 -6.73
N ARG A 42 -12.90 11.44 -6.94
CA ARG A 42 -11.57 11.24 -7.53
C ARG A 42 -10.70 10.36 -6.62
N PHE A 43 -9.66 9.76 -7.19
CA PHE A 43 -8.72 8.94 -6.43
C PHE A 43 -7.96 9.76 -5.40
N TYR A 44 -7.91 9.23 -4.18
CA TYR A 44 -6.96 9.67 -3.17
C TYR A 44 -5.63 9.00 -3.45
N GLU A 45 -4.57 9.78 -3.55
CA GLU A 45 -3.22 9.29 -3.78
C GLU A 45 -2.74 8.53 -2.52
N PRO A 46 -2.55 7.19 -2.58
CA PRO A 46 -2.15 6.41 -1.43
C PRO A 46 -0.86 6.90 -0.78
N THR A 47 0.11 7.40 -1.55
CA THR A 47 1.41 7.85 -1.03
C THR A 47 1.35 9.13 -0.19
N ASN A 48 0.22 9.86 -0.21
CA ASN A 48 0.03 11.08 0.60
C ASN A 48 -0.28 10.79 2.09
N TYR A 49 -0.43 9.53 2.48
CA TYR A 49 -0.83 9.14 3.83
C TYR A 49 0.28 8.37 4.56
N THR A 50 0.46 8.64 5.86
CA THR A 50 1.22 7.75 6.75
C THR A 50 0.54 6.39 6.84
N GLU A 51 1.28 5.35 7.24
CA GLU A 51 0.73 3.99 7.32
C GLU A 51 -0.51 3.88 8.24
N PRO A 52 -0.52 4.41 9.47
CA PRO A 52 -1.70 4.33 10.33
C PRO A 52 -2.91 5.06 9.76
N ASN A 53 -2.68 6.22 9.14
CA ASN A 53 -3.73 7.01 8.51
C ASN A 53 -4.30 6.29 7.28
N TRP A 54 -3.44 5.65 6.50
CA TRP A 54 -3.84 4.89 5.33
C TRP A 54 -4.68 3.66 5.71
N GLN A 55 -4.26 2.90 6.73
CA GLN A 55 -5.02 1.75 7.23
C GLN A 55 -6.41 2.15 7.74
N ALA A 56 -6.49 3.23 8.53
CA ALA A 56 -7.77 3.77 8.99
C ALA A 56 -8.66 4.22 7.82
N TRP A 57 -8.07 4.88 6.82
CA TRP A 57 -8.78 5.34 5.64
C TRP A 57 -9.31 4.18 4.78
N MET A 58 -8.48 3.19 4.51
CA MET A 58 -8.85 1.98 3.77
C MET A 58 -9.95 1.22 4.49
N GLY A 59 -9.85 1.00 5.80
CA GLY A 59 -10.93 0.35 6.56
C GLY A 59 -12.27 1.09 6.43
N LYS A 60 -12.26 2.43 6.47
CA LYS A 60 -13.48 3.24 6.26
C LYS A 60 -14.01 3.10 4.82
N MET A 61 -13.14 3.18 3.81
CA MET A 61 -13.54 3.15 2.41
C MET A 61 -13.97 1.75 1.94
N SER A 62 -13.34 0.68 2.43
CA SER A 62 -13.74 -0.71 2.16
C SER A 62 -15.21 -0.95 2.54
N ARG A 63 -15.61 -0.50 3.73
CA ARG A 63 -17.00 -0.59 4.20
C ARG A 63 -17.96 0.24 3.35
N LYS A 64 -17.61 1.50 3.05
CA LYS A 64 -18.46 2.40 2.26
C LYS A 64 -18.64 1.94 0.81
N SER A 65 -17.60 1.36 0.21
CA SER A 65 -17.62 0.85 -1.17
C SER A 65 -18.12 -0.59 -1.27
N LYS A 66 -18.44 -1.21 -0.12
CA LYS A 66 -18.93 -2.59 -0.01
C LYS A 66 -17.98 -3.58 -0.68
N LEU A 67 -16.68 -3.48 -0.37
CA LEU A 67 -15.72 -4.50 -0.78
C LEU A 67 -16.04 -5.81 -0.06
N LYS A 68 -15.94 -6.92 -0.79
CA LYS A 68 -15.91 -8.26 -0.19
C LYS A 68 -14.53 -8.46 0.50
N PRO A 69 -14.42 -9.35 1.51
CA PRO A 69 -13.15 -9.60 2.19
C PRO A 69 -11.97 -9.88 1.25
N GLU A 70 -12.17 -10.74 0.24
CA GLU A 70 -11.14 -11.05 -0.76
C GLU A 70 -10.74 -9.84 -1.62
N GLN A 71 -11.70 -8.97 -1.93
CA GLN A 71 -11.44 -7.74 -2.69
C GLN A 71 -10.64 -6.75 -1.86
N GLU A 72 -10.98 -6.61 -0.58
CA GLU A 72 -10.24 -5.78 0.36
C GLU A 72 -8.81 -6.29 0.56
N ASN A 73 -8.61 -7.61 0.71
CA ASN A 73 -7.28 -8.19 0.83
C ASN A 73 -6.41 -7.94 -0.41
N LEU A 74 -6.92 -8.27 -1.61
CA LEU A 74 -6.21 -8.05 -2.87
C LEU A 74 -5.85 -6.58 -3.05
N LEU A 75 -6.80 -5.69 -2.78
CA LEU A 75 -6.61 -4.26 -2.95
C LEU A 75 -5.62 -3.68 -1.95
N THR A 76 -5.65 -4.15 -0.70
CA THR A 76 -4.69 -3.74 0.34
C THR A 76 -3.27 -4.14 -0.03
N ARG A 77 -3.06 -5.40 -0.43
CA ARG A 77 -1.74 -5.87 -0.90
C ARG A 77 -1.23 -5.02 -2.06
N PHE A 78 -2.09 -4.76 -3.05
CA PHE A 78 -1.73 -3.97 -4.22
C PHE A 78 -1.39 -2.52 -3.91
N LEU A 79 -2.17 -1.84 -3.06
CA LEU A 79 -1.92 -0.46 -2.70
C LEU A 79 -0.70 -0.32 -1.78
N ASN A 80 -0.39 -1.33 -0.96
CA ASN A 80 0.85 -1.38 -0.18
C ASN A 80 2.07 -1.58 -1.07
N ALA A 81 2.01 -2.48 -2.05
CA ALA A 81 3.08 -2.66 -3.03
C ALA A 81 3.31 -1.38 -3.85
N TYR A 82 2.24 -0.67 -4.20
CA TYR A 82 2.34 0.62 -4.88
C TYR A 82 3.01 1.69 -3.99
N ARG A 83 2.60 1.81 -2.73
CA ARG A 83 3.21 2.72 -1.74
C ARG A 83 4.69 2.42 -1.50
N ALA A 84 5.10 1.16 -1.64
CA ALA A 84 6.48 0.72 -1.55
C ALA A 84 7.28 0.86 -2.87
N GLY A 85 6.67 1.36 -3.96
CA GLY A 85 7.32 1.52 -5.26
C GLY A 85 7.54 0.21 -6.03
N GLN A 86 6.88 -0.88 -5.63
CA GLN A 86 7.07 -2.21 -6.20
C GLN A 86 6.16 -2.46 -7.42
N VAL A 87 5.08 -1.70 -7.56
CA VAL A 87 4.18 -1.74 -8.72
C VAL A 87 3.86 -0.31 -9.17
N SER A 88 3.47 -0.18 -10.44
CA SER A 88 3.13 1.13 -11.02
C SER A 88 1.82 1.69 -10.45
N ALA A 89 1.65 3.01 -10.62
CA ALA A 89 0.49 3.74 -10.11
C ALA A 89 -0.85 3.12 -10.56
N PRO A 90 -1.83 3.03 -9.65
CA PRO A 90 -3.15 2.56 -9.99
C PRO A 90 -3.87 3.64 -10.83
N ARG A 91 -3.89 3.46 -12.15
CA ARG A 91 -4.60 4.35 -13.09
C ARG A 91 -5.94 3.76 -13.50
#